data_AF-A0A2V7IY33-F1
#
_entry.id   AF-A0A2V7IY33-F1
#
_cell.length_a   1.000
_cell.length_b   1.000
_cell.length_c   1.000
_cell.angle_alpha   90.00
_cell.angle_beta   90.00
_cell.angle_gamma   90.00
#
_symmetry.space_group_name_H-M   'P 1'
#
loop_
_entity.id
_entity.type
_entity.pdbx_description
1 polymer ?
#
loop_
_entity_poly.entity_id
_entity_poly.type
_entity_poly.pdbx_seq_one_letter_code
_entity_poly.pdbx_strand_id
1 'polypeptide(L)'
;MKPLAAVLVWGGISTLGAAAFGVLALSRGETVNAAWLLTAAVCTYAVGYRFYSQFLATRVFRLDDRRATPAERCNNGRDFVPTNKWVLYGHHFAAIAGAGPLVGPVLAAQFGFLPGTLWLVIGVVLGGAVQDFVILLCSLRRDGKSLGQMAKEEVNPAAGATAMLAVLFIMIILLAVLALIVVNALKASPWGLFTIACTIPIALLMGWWMKRWRPGKVGEASAAGAVLLLGALVAGGWVAGQPHLAPAFTHTATTLTGMMIAYGFIASVLPVWMLLCPRDYLSTFLKITTILVLAVAILVILPPLRMPALTPFASLGEGPVFAGKLFPFAFITIACGAVSGFHSLVASGTTPKMIARESDARLIGYGG
;
A
#
# COMPACT_ATOMS: atom_id res chain seq x y z
N MET A 1 -6.83 -22.55 -19.21
CA MET A 1 -6.86 -23.74 -18.33
C MET A 1 -8.10 -24.55 -18.67
N LYS A 2 -8.01 -25.88 -18.77
CA LYS A 2 -9.21 -26.72 -18.86
C LYS A 2 -10.10 -26.48 -17.62
N PRO A 3 -11.44 -26.48 -17.73
CA PRO A 3 -12.33 -26.12 -16.61
C PRO A 3 -12.07 -26.97 -15.36
N LEU A 4 -11.77 -28.26 -15.54
CA LEU A 4 -11.44 -29.18 -14.44
C LEU A 4 -10.16 -28.79 -13.69
N ALA A 5 -9.11 -28.38 -14.41
CA ALA A 5 -7.85 -27.96 -13.79
C ALA A 5 -8.02 -26.68 -12.96
N ALA A 6 -8.89 -25.75 -13.40
CA ALA A 6 -9.21 -24.56 -12.63
C ALA A 6 -9.96 -24.91 -11.33
N VAL A 7 -10.93 -25.82 -11.40
CA VAL A 7 -11.67 -26.27 -10.22
C VAL A 7 -10.73 -26.95 -9.21
N LEU A 8 -9.82 -27.82 -9.67
CA LEU A 8 -8.86 -28.49 -8.79
C LEU A 8 -7.90 -27.49 -8.11
N VAL A 9 -7.36 -26.53 -8.86
CA VAL A 9 -6.44 -25.53 -8.30
C VAL A 9 -7.14 -24.64 -7.27
N TRP A 10 -8.29 -24.07 -7.61
CA TRP A 10 -9.01 -23.18 -6.69
C TRP A 10 -9.63 -23.93 -5.51
N GLY A 11 -10.11 -25.16 -5.73
CA GLY A 11 -10.53 -26.07 -4.66
C GLY A 11 -9.39 -26.39 -3.70
N GLY A 12 -8.18 -26.66 -4.22
CA GLY A 12 -6.97 -26.86 -3.43
C GLY A 12 -6.59 -25.64 -2.59
N ILE A 13 -6.61 -24.44 -3.18
CA ILE A 13 -6.32 -23.19 -2.44
C ILE A 13 -7.36 -22.93 -1.35
N SER A 14 -8.64 -23.12 -1.65
CA SER A 14 -9.72 -22.90 -0.67
C SER A 14 -9.68 -23.93 0.46
N THR A 15 -9.40 -25.20 0.16
CA THR A 15 -9.26 -26.25 1.19
C THR A 15 -8.02 -26.03 2.05
N LEU A 16 -6.90 -25.61 1.47
CA LEU A 16 -5.69 -25.24 2.23
C LEU A 16 -5.95 -24.06 3.16
N GLY A 17 -6.63 -23.01 2.69
CA GLY A 17 -7.03 -21.88 3.52
C GLY A 17 -7.96 -22.28 4.67
N ALA A 18 -8.96 -23.11 4.37
CA ALA A 18 -9.89 -23.64 5.38
C ALA A 18 -9.17 -24.51 6.42
N ALA A 19 -8.24 -25.36 5.99
CA ALA A 19 -7.42 -26.16 6.89
C ALA A 19 -6.53 -25.28 7.78
N ALA A 20 -5.92 -24.23 7.23
CA ALA A 20 -5.10 -23.29 8.00
C ALA A 20 -5.91 -22.56 9.07
N PHE A 21 -7.12 -22.08 8.75
CA PHE A 21 -8.04 -21.53 9.76
C PHE A 21 -8.50 -22.60 10.76
N GLY A 22 -8.74 -23.84 10.31
CA GLY A 22 -9.10 -24.96 11.16
C GLY A 22 -8.03 -25.25 12.21
N VAL A 23 -6.76 -25.31 11.81
CA VAL A 23 -5.64 -25.48 12.74
C VAL A 23 -5.57 -24.32 13.74
N LEU A 24 -5.69 -23.08 13.27
CA LEU A 24 -5.68 -21.90 14.15
C LEU A 24 -6.84 -21.89 15.15
N ALA A 25 -8.02 -22.38 14.77
CA ALA A 25 -9.22 -22.39 15.61
C ALA A 25 -9.29 -23.57 16.59
N LEU A 26 -8.74 -24.72 16.20
CA LEU A 26 -8.85 -25.97 16.97
C LEU A 26 -7.65 -26.22 17.89
N SER A 27 -6.48 -25.65 17.58
CA SER A 27 -5.28 -25.81 18.43
C SER A 27 -5.46 -25.05 19.74
N ARG A 28 -5.67 -25.77 20.85
CA ARG A 28 -5.79 -25.23 22.20
C ARG A 28 -4.64 -25.75 23.07
N GLY A 29 -3.90 -24.84 23.71
CA GLY A 29 -2.80 -25.19 24.62
C GLY A 29 -1.45 -25.48 23.94
N GLU A 30 -1.39 -25.59 22.62
CA GLU A 30 -0.16 -25.73 21.84
C GLU A 30 0.25 -24.42 21.15
N THR A 31 1.54 -24.22 20.95
CA THR A 31 2.07 -23.06 20.23
C THR A 31 1.86 -23.24 18.72
N VAL A 32 0.95 -22.46 18.14
CA VAL A 32 0.67 -22.51 16.70
C VAL A 32 1.77 -21.79 15.91
N ASN A 33 2.09 -22.31 14.74
CA ASN A 33 3.06 -21.71 13.85
C ASN A 33 2.53 -20.45 13.13
N ALA A 34 3.37 -19.43 12.96
CA ALA A 34 3.04 -18.25 12.15
C ALA A 34 2.77 -18.62 10.66
N ALA A 35 3.30 -19.73 10.17
CA ALA A 35 3.04 -20.23 8.82
C ALA A 35 1.56 -20.48 8.54
N TRP A 36 0.78 -20.88 9.55
CA TRP A 36 -0.67 -21.08 9.39
C TRP A 36 -1.41 -19.75 9.16
N LEU A 37 -1.02 -18.69 9.86
CA LEU A 37 -1.58 -17.35 9.63
C LEU A 37 -1.26 -16.85 8.23
N LEU A 38 0.00 -16.99 7.81
CA LEU A 38 0.44 -16.60 6.47
C LEU A 38 -0.33 -17.37 5.38
N THR A 39 -0.45 -18.69 5.55
CA THR A 39 -1.17 -19.55 4.59
C THR A 39 -2.65 -19.18 4.52
N ALA A 40 -3.30 -18.97 5.66
CA ALA A 40 -4.71 -18.54 5.74
C ALA A 40 -4.93 -17.19 5.05
N ALA A 41 -4.03 -16.23 5.26
CA ALA A 41 -4.09 -14.91 4.64
C ALA A 41 -3.92 -15.00 3.11
N VAL A 42 -2.87 -15.66 2.63
CA VAL A 42 -2.58 -15.80 1.19
C VAL A 42 -3.73 -16.51 0.45
N CYS A 43 -4.27 -17.59 1.03
CA CYS A 43 -5.39 -18.30 0.43
C CYS A 43 -6.66 -17.42 0.38
N THR A 44 -6.95 -16.69 1.46
CA THR A 44 -8.09 -15.77 1.51
C THR A 44 -7.97 -14.65 0.49
N TYR A 45 -6.80 -14.02 0.39
CA TYR A 45 -6.55 -12.96 -0.59
C TYR A 45 -6.61 -13.47 -2.03
N ALA A 46 -6.06 -14.66 -2.31
CA ALA A 46 -6.14 -15.27 -3.63
C ALA A 46 -7.60 -15.56 -4.05
N VAL A 47 -8.40 -16.12 -3.14
CA VAL A 47 -9.83 -16.40 -3.38
C VAL A 47 -10.62 -15.09 -3.53
N GLY A 48 -10.39 -14.12 -2.64
CA GLY A 48 -11.04 -12.79 -2.69
C GLY A 48 -10.75 -12.06 -3.99
N TYR A 49 -9.48 -11.98 -4.40
CA TYR A 49 -9.09 -11.40 -5.68
C TYR A 49 -9.66 -12.19 -6.86
N ARG A 50 -9.69 -13.52 -6.80
CA ARG A 50 -10.17 -14.32 -7.93
C ARG A 50 -11.67 -14.20 -8.17
N PHE A 51 -12.47 -14.33 -7.12
CA PHE A 51 -13.92 -14.47 -7.22
C PHE A 51 -14.64 -13.16 -6.89
N TYR A 52 -14.32 -12.55 -5.76
CA TYR A 52 -15.05 -11.38 -5.28
C TYR A 52 -14.71 -10.13 -6.09
N SER A 53 -13.43 -9.86 -6.37
CA SER A 53 -13.07 -8.74 -7.26
C SER A 53 -13.59 -8.93 -8.69
N GLN A 54 -13.71 -10.18 -9.18
CA GLN A 54 -14.31 -10.44 -10.49
C GLN A 54 -15.82 -10.16 -10.47
N PHE A 55 -16.52 -10.58 -9.42
CA PHE A 55 -17.93 -10.26 -9.22
C PHE A 55 -18.15 -8.74 -9.23
N LEU A 56 -17.35 -7.98 -8.47
CA LEU A 56 -17.41 -6.52 -8.45
C LEU A 56 -17.15 -5.93 -9.83
N ALA A 57 -16.07 -6.35 -10.50
CA ALA A 57 -15.70 -5.84 -11.82
C ALA A 57 -16.76 -6.11 -12.90
N THR A 58 -17.33 -7.31 -12.92
CA THR A 58 -18.20 -7.76 -14.03
C THR A 58 -19.68 -7.55 -13.79
N ARG A 59 -20.18 -7.79 -12.56
CA ARG A 59 -21.60 -7.71 -12.23
C ARG A 59 -22.00 -6.35 -11.69
N VAL A 60 -21.19 -5.79 -10.78
CA VAL A 60 -21.50 -4.52 -10.10
C VAL A 60 -21.10 -3.33 -10.97
N PHE A 61 -19.82 -3.21 -11.30
CA PHE A 61 -19.30 -2.05 -12.01
C PHE A 61 -19.37 -2.17 -13.53
N ARG A 62 -19.40 -3.40 -14.07
CA ARG A 62 -19.42 -3.67 -15.51
C ARG A 62 -18.31 -2.88 -16.23
N LEU A 63 -17.06 -3.14 -15.87
CA LEU A 63 -15.90 -2.47 -16.48
C LEU A 63 -15.96 -2.61 -18.01
N ASP A 64 -15.68 -1.52 -18.71
CA ASP A 64 -15.73 -1.48 -20.18
C ASP A 64 -14.52 -0.74 -20.73
N ASP A 65 -13.65 -1.47 -21.42
CA ASP A 65 -12.43 -0.92 -22.05
C ASP A 65 -12.73 -0.06 -23.28
N ARG A 66 -13.99 0.02 -23.74
CA ARG A 66 -14.44 1.02 -24.74
C ARG A 66 -14.63 2.40 -24.10
N ARG A 67 -14.69 2.43 -22.77
CA ARG A 67 -14.60 3.56 -21.83
C ARG A 67 -13.35 4.43 -21.98
N ALA A 68 -13.35 5.50 -22.77
CA ALA A 68 -12.22 6.43 -22.77
C ALA A 68 -11.99 7.02 -21.36
N THR A 69 -10.84 6.71 -20.76
CA THR A 69 -10.50 7.13 -19.40
C THR A 69 -10.11 8.62 -19.37
N PRO A 70 -10.16 9.29 -18.21
CA PRO A 70 -9.65 10.65 -18.08
C PRO A 70 -8.18 10.79 -18.44
N ALA A 71 -7.37 9.75 -18.22
CA ALA A 71 -5.97 9.75 -18.64
C ALA A 71 -5.84 9.92 -20.17
N GLU A 72 -6.74 9.29 -20.95
CA GLU A 72 -6.77 9.40 -22.41
C GLU A 72 -7.45 10.70 -22.88
N ARG A 73 -8.61 11.05 -22.31
CA ARG A 73 -9.42 12.21 -22.72
C ARG A 73 -8.77 13.55 -22.36
N CYS A 74 -8.18 13.66 -21.17
CA CYS A 74 -7.65 14.92 -20.62
C CYS A 74 -6.12 14.95 -20.59
N ASN A 75 -5.45 14.12 -21.41
CA ASN A 75 -4.00 13.92 -21.39
C ASN A 75 -3.21 15.24 -21.52
N ASN A 76 -2.81 15.80 -20.38
CA ASN A 76 -2.15 17.10 -20.30
C ASN A 76 -0.63 16.99 -20.16
N GLY A 77 -0.08 15.76 -20.18
CA GLY A 77 1.35 15.52 -20.04
C GLY A 77 1.93 15.84 -18.66
N ARG A 78 1.09 16.21 -17.67
CA ARG A 78 1.51 16.59 -16.32
C ARG A 78 0.86 15.69 -15.26
N ASP A 79 -0.45 15.79 -15.11
CA ASP A 79 -1.25 15.06 -14.10
C ASP A 79 -2.05 13.92 -14.71
N PHE A 80 -2.53 14.12 -15.94
CA PHE A 80 -3.28 13.13 -16.70
C PHE A 80 -2.38 12.53 -17.76
N VAL A 81 -1.93 11.30 -17.55
CA VAL A 81 -1.02 10.60 -18.45
C VAL A 81 -1.32 9.10 -18.43
N PRO A 82 -1.72 8.49 -19.57
CA PRO A 82 -1.91 7.05 -19.66
C PRO A 82 -0.61 6.33 -19.30
N THR A 83 -0.68 5.48 -18.28
CA THR A 83 0.48 4.79 -17.71
C THR A 83 0.30 3.28 -17.81
N ASN A 84 1.41 2.55 -18.01
CA ASN A 84 1.37 1.09 -18.03
C ASN A 84 0.82 0.56 -16.70
N LYS A 85 -0.12 -0.39 -16.76
CA LYS A 85 -0.79 -0.94 -15.58
C LYS A 85 0.13 -1.47 -14.49
N TRP A 86 1.30 -2.02 -14.83
CA TRP A 86 2.25 -2.55 -13.83
C TRP A 86 3.02 -1.44 -13.12
N VAL A 87 3.35 -0.37 -13.85
CA VAL A 87 3.97 0.84 -13.28
C VAL A 87 2.96 1.54 -12.36
N LEU A 88 1.73 1.68 -12.85
CA LEU A 88 0.66 2.32 -12.08
C LEU A 88 0.24 1.48 -10.86
N TYR A 89 0.21 0.16 -10.99
CA TYR A 89 0.05 -0.75 -9.85
C TYR A 89 1.12 -0.48 -8.79
N GLY A 90 2.39 -0.43 -9.18
CA GLY A 90 3.45 -0.16 -8.23
C GLY A 90 3.36 1.25 -7.63
N HIS A 91 3.03 2.28 -8.42
CA HIS A 91 2.76 3.62 -7.89
C HIS A 91 1.64 3.61 -6.85
N HIS A 92 0.49 2.99 -7.17
CA HIS A 92 -0.64 2.91 -6.24
C HIS A 92 -0.26 2.13 -4.98
N PHE A 93 0.26 0.91 -5.13
CA PHE A 93 0.73 0.06 -4.03
C PHE A 93 1.73 0.81 -3.13
N ALA A 94 2.73 1.46 -3.72
CA ALA A 94 3.74 2.16 -2.94
C ALA A 94 3.21 3.41 -2.26
N ALA A 95 2.25 4.12 -2.87
CA ALA A 95 1.60 5.27 -2.26
C ALA A 95 0.76 4.86 -1.05
N ILE A 96 0.06 3.72 -1.11
CA ILE A 96 -0.82 3.27 -0.02
C ILE A 96 -0.09 2.43 1.04
N ALA A 97 0.99 1.73 0.67
CA ALA A 97 1.82 0.94 1.59
C ALA A 97 2.66 1.86 2.50
N GLY A 98 2.07 2.30 3.61
CA GLY A 98 2.71 3.13 4.63
C GLY A 98 3.13 2.38 5.90
N ALA A 99 3.53 3.12 6.93
CA ALA A 99 3.86 2.56 8.25
C ALA A 99 2.63 2.15 9.08
N GLY A 100 1.44 2.70 8.76
CA GLY A 100 0.19 2.44 9.47
C GLY A 100 -0.15 0.94 9.61
N PRO A 101 -0.12 0.15 8.52
CA PRO A 101 -0.33 -1.30 8.56
C PRO A 101 0.67 -2.09 9.41
N LEU A 102 1.83 -1.51 9.78
CA LEU A 102 2.79 -2.14 10.69
C LEU A 102 2.51 -1.75 12.15
N VAL A 103 2.30 -0.46 12.41
CA VAL A 103 2.08 0.06 13.77
C VAL A 103 0.77 -0.43 14.35
N GLY A 104 -0.33 -0.40 13.57
CA GLY A 104 -1.66 -0.78 14.05
C GLY A 104 -1.72 -2.20 14.64
N PRO A 105 -1.30 -3.24 13.91
CA PRO A 105 -1.29 -4.62 14.43
C PRO A 105 -0.38 -4.82 15.63
N VAL A 106 0.75 -4.10 15.72
CA VAL A 106 1.64 -4.15 16.89
C VAL A 106 0.94 -3.57 18.12
N LEU A 107 0.26 -2.43 18.00
CA LEU A 107 -0.50 -1.84 19.11
C LEU A 107 -1.70 -2.71 19.49
N ALA A 108 -2.39 -3.28 18.50
CA ALA A 108 -3.55 -4.14 18.72
C ALA A 108 -3.19 -5.55 19.20
N ALA A 109 -1.90 -5.95 19.12
CA ALA A 109 -1.43 -7.22 19.64
C ALA A 109 -1.76 -7.38 21.12
N GLN A 110 -1.94 -6.28 21.87
CA GLN A 110 -2.41 -6.31 23.26
C GLN A 110 -3.71 -7.09 23.46
N PHE A 111 -4.53 -7.29 22.42
CA PHE A 111 -5.78 -8.06 22.47
C PHE A 111 -5.60 -9.55 22.18
N GLY A 112 -4.38 -9.98 21.84
CA GLY A 112 -4.07 -11.29 21.27
C GLY A 112 -3.92 -11.22 19.75
N PHE A 113 -3.36 -12.27 19.14
CA PHE A 113 -3.12 -12.27 17.69
C PHE A 113 -4.39 -12.48 16.86
N LEU A 114 -5.40 -13.17 17.40
CA LEU A 114 -6.53 -13.68 16.62
C LEU A 114 -7.45 -12.55 16.11
N PRO A 115 -7.92 -11.59 16.94
CA PRO A 115 -8.84 -10.57 16.47
C PRO A 115 -8.22 -9.66 15.40
N GLY A 116 -6.96 -9.26 15.61
CA GLY A 116 -6.24 -8.44 14.65
C GLY A 116 -6.01 -9.16 13.33
N THR A 117 -5.64 -10.43 13.37
CA THR A 117 -5.49 -11.27 12.17
C THR A 117 -6.81 -11.37 11.41
N LEU A 118 -7.91 -11.70 12.09
CA LEU A 118 -9.22 -11.84 11.44
C LEU A 118 -9.65 -10.53 10.78
N TRP A 119 -9.47 -9.41 11.46
CA TRP A 119 -9.81 -8.11 10.89
C TRP A 119 -8.92 -7.73 9.71
N LEU A 120 -7.61 -8.01 9.74
CA LEU A 120 -6.73 -7.80 8.59
C LEU A 120 -7.08 -8.69 7.40
N VAL A 121 -7.37 -9.97 7.63
CA VAL A 121 -7.60 -10.92 6.53
C VAL A 121 -8.99 -10.72 5.92
N ILE A 122 -10.02 -10.61 6.76
CA ILE A 122 -11.41 -10.47 6.30
C ILE A 122 -11.72 -9.02 5.91
N GLY A 123 -11.30 -8.06 6.75
CA GLY A 123 -11.58 -6.65 6.56
C GLY A 123 -10.96 -6.07 5.29
N VAL A 124 -9.75 -6.49 4.91
CA VAL A 124 -9.16 -6.09 3.62
C VAL A 124 -10.00 -6.58 2.44
N VAL A 125 -10.39 -7.86 2.42
CA VAL A 125 -11.08 -8.47 1.27
C VAL A 125 -12.49 -7.90 1.08
N LEU A 126 -13.22 -7.70 2.17
CA LEU A 126 -14.63 -7.30 2.14
C LEU A 126 -14.84 -5.79 2.30
N GLY A 127 -13.93 -5.10 2.98
CA GLY A 127 -14.00 -3.68 3.28
C GLY A 127 -12.99 -2.88 2.46
N GLY A 128 -11.69 -2.97 2.81
CA GLY A 128 -10.66 -2.08 2.28
C GLY A 128 -10.50 -2.13 0.76
N ALA A 129 -10.25 -3.31 0.19
CA ALA A 129 -10.08 -3.48 -1.25
C ALA A 129 -11.36 -3.12 -2.03
N VAL A 130 -12.53 -3.34 -1.43
CA VAL A 130 -13.81 -2.92 -2.02
C VAL A 130 -13.91 -1.42 -2.03
N GLN A 131 -13.66 -0.76 -0.89
CA GLN A 131 -13.70 0.68 -0.76
C GLN A 131 -12.74 1.36 -1.74
N ASP A 132 -11.49 0.91 -1.82
CA ASP A 132 -10.49 1.49 -2.71
C ASP A 132 -10.90 1.32 -4.18
N PHE A 133 -11.41 0.14 -4.56
CA PHE A 133 -11.90 -0.10 -5.91
C PHE A 133 -13.15 0.73 -6.25
N VAL A 134 -14.10 0.88 -5.32
CA VAL A 134 -15.30 1.71 -5.49
C VAL A 134 -14.90 3.16 -5.70
N ILE A 135 -14.07 3.71 -4.80
CA ILE A 135 -13.66 5.13 -4.87
C ILE A 135 -12.84 5.40 -6.13
N LEU A 136 -11.95 4.48 -6.51
CA LEU A 136 -11.18 4.57 -7.75
C LEU A 136 -12.07 4.68 -8.97
N LEU A 137 -13.07 3.80 -9.10
CA LEU A 137 -13.99 3.83 -10.24
C LEU A 137 -14.92 5.04 -10.22
N CYS A 138 -15.41 5.44 -9.05
CA CYS A 138 -16.23 6.63 -8.90
C CYS A 138 -15.47 7.87 -9.39
N SER A 139 -14.19 7.99 -9.03
CA SER A 139 -13.32 9.09 -9.48
C SER A 139 -12.95 8.97 -10.95
N LEU A 140 -12.59 7.76 -11.43
CA LEU A 140 -12.26 7.49 -12.84
C LEU A 140 -13.39 7.92 -13.78
N ARG A 141 -14.65 7.64 -13.40
CA ARG A 141 -15.85 8.02 -14.18
C ARG A 141 -16.24 9.50 -14.03
N ARG A 142 -15.58 10.24 -13.14
CA ARG A 142 -15.79 11.66 -12.86
C ARG A 142 -14.51 12.45 -13.09
N ASP A 143 -13.81 12.18 -14.18
CA ASP A 143 -12.61 12.92 -14.60
C ASP A 143 -11.44 12.94 -13.60
N GLY A 144 -11.34 11.94 -12.73
CA GLY A 144 -10.30 11.90 -11.68
C GLY A 144 -10.50 12.95 -10.59
N LYS A 145 -11.77 13.30 -10.28
CA LYS A 145 -12.13 14.21 -9.20
C LYS A 145 -11.85 13.60 -7.82
N SER A 146 -11.42 14.46 -6.90
CA SER A 146 -11.19 14.10 -5.50
C SER A 146 -12.50 13.75 -4.78
N LEU A 147 -12.39 13.01 -3.67
CA LEU A 147 -13.52 12.69 -2.81
C LEU A 147 -14.37 13.91 -2.42
N GLY A 148 -13.74 15.02 -2.01
CA GLY A 148 -14.47 16.23 -1.62
C GLY A 148 -15.22 16.88 -2.78
N GLN A 149 -14.64 16.88 -3.98
CA GLN A 149 -15.32 17.39 -5.17
C GLN A 149 -16.49 16.48 -5.59
N MET A 150 -16.32 15.15 -5.51
CA MET A 150 -17.43 14.22 -5.77
C MET A 150 -18.57 14.41 -4.76
N ALA A 151 -18.27 14.59 -3.47
CA ALA A 151 -19.28 14.86 -2.45
C ALA A 151 -20.04 16.17 -2.72
N LYS A 152 -19.35 17.20 -3.22
CA LYS A 152 -19.96 18.49 -3.61
C LYS A 152 -21.00 18.32 -4.73
N GLU A 153 -20.67 17.51 -5.72
CA GLU A 153 -21.49 17.33 -6.94
C GLU A 153 -22.65 16.35 -6.73
N GLU A 154 -22.45 15.31 -5.92
CA GLU A 154 -23.43 14.23 -5.74
C GLU A 154 -24.37 14.45 -4.55
N VAL A 155 -23.94 15.19 -3.52
CA VAL A 155 -24.73 15.40 -2.29
C VAL A 155 -25.28 16.83 -2.24
N ASN A 156 -24.42 17.80 -1.96
CA ASN A 156 -24.70 19.24 -2.03
C ASN A 156 -23.43 20.06 -1.74
N PRO A 157 -23.43 21.39 -2.00
CA PRO A 157 -22.28 22.25 -1.74
C PRO A 157 -21.77 22.23 -0.29
N ALA A 158 -22.66 22.15 0.70
CA ALA A 158 -22.28 22.15 2.12
C ALA A 158 -21.53 20.85 2.49
N ALA A 159 -22.06 19.69 2.06
CA ALA A 159 -21.41 18.39 2.24
C ALA A 159 -20.04 18.36 1.55
N GLY A 160 -19.93 18.91 0.34
CA GLY A 160 -18.66 19.06 -0.37
C GLY A 160 -17.65 19.92 0.38
N ALA A 161 -18.07 21.09 0.88
CA ALA A 161 -17.21 21.98 1.65
C ALA A 161 -16.70 21.31 2.94
N THR A 162 -17.60 20.67 3.69
CA THR A 162 -17.25 19.90 4.90
C THR A 162 -16.30 18.75 4.59
N ALA A 163 -16.55 18.00 3.51
CA ALA A 163 -15.69 16.89 3.10
C ALA A 163 -14.29 17.39 2.69
N MET A 164 -14.19 18.46 1.91
CA MET A 164 -12.89 19.05 1.54
C MET A 164 -12.11 19.54 2.76
N LEU A 165 -12.79 20.21 3.71
CA LEU A 165 -12.17 20.68 4.94
C LEU A 165 -11.70 19.52 5.83
N ALA A 166 -12.54 18.49 5.99
CA ALA A 166 -12.19 17.30 6.76
C ALA A 166 -10.99 16.57 6.14
N VAL A 167 -10.98 16.39 4.81
CA VAL A 167 -9.85 15.79 4.09
C VAL A 167 -8.58 16.60 4.27
N LEU A 168 -8.64 17.93 4.25
CA LEU A 168 -7.49 18.79 4.50
C LEU A 168 -6.89 18.55 5.89
N PHE A 169 -7.72 18.57 6.94
CA PHE A 169 -7.24 18.31 8.31
C PHE A 169 -6.67 16.90 8.48
N ILE A 170 -7.35 15.89 7.93
CA ILE A 170 -6.87 14.50 7.94
C ILE A 170 -5.51 14.41 7.24
N MET A 171 -5.34 15.05 6.08
CA MET A 171 -4.07 15.05 5.36
C MET A 171 -2.94 15.72 6.14
N ILE A 172 -3.21 16.85 6.82
CA ILE A 172 -2.21 17.52 7.67
C ILE A 172 -1.75 16.58 8.80
N ILE A 173 -2.70 15.96 9.50
CA ILE A 173 -2.39 15.04 10.62
C ILE A 173 -1.61 13.83 10.11
N LEU A 174 -2.06 13.20 9.03
CA LEU A 174 -1.40 12.02 8.46
C LEU A 174 0.02 12.34 7.98
N LEU A 175 0.21 13.45 7.27
CA LEU A 175 1.53 13.88 6.82
C LEU A 175 2.45 14.18 8.00
N ALA A 176 1.96 14.82 9.06
CA ALA A 176 2.75 15.09 10.26
C ALA A 176 3.22 13.80 10.96
N VAL A 177 2.32 12.82 11.14
CA VAL A 177 2.67 11.54 11.77
C VAL A 177 3.65 10.74 10.90
N LEU A 178 3.42 10.67 9.59
CA LEU A 178 4.33 9.98 8.66
C LEU A 178 5.70 10.67 8.59
N ALA A 179 5.73 12.00 8.55
CA ALA A 179 6.95 12.80 8.63
C ALA A 179 7.77 12.48 9.88
N LEU A 180 7.10 12.40 11.05
CA LEU A 180 7.76 12.06 12.30
C LEU A 180 8.42 10.67 12.25
N ILE A 181 7.73 9.67 11.69
CA ILE A 181 8.27 8.31 11.55
C ILE A 181 9.51 8.31 10.64
N VAL A 182 9.43 8.98 9.49
CA VAL A 182 10.53 9.06 8.53
C VAL A 182 11.74 9.79 9.13
N VAL A 183 11.52 10.96 9.75
CA VAL A 183 12.61 11.74 10.36
C VAL A 183 13.29 10.98 11.48
N ASN A 184 12.52 10.28 12.34
CA ASN A 184 13.11 9.47 13.40
C ASN A 184 13.86 8.26 12.88
N ALA A 185 13.43 7.66 11.76
CA ALA A 185 14.17 6.58 11.10
C ALA A 185 15.48 7.05 10.44
N LEU A 186 15.55 8.30 9.98
CA LEU A 186 16.68 8.81 9.18
C LEU A 186 17.72 9.62 9.97
N LYS A 187 17.34 10.28 11.08
CA LYS A 187 18.23 11.21 11.82
C LYS A 187 19.55 10.62 12.33
N ALA A 188 19.65 9.29 12.40
CA ALA A 188 20.85 8.57 12.81
C ALA A 188 21.26 7.48 11.79
N SER A 189 20.78 7.58 10.55
CA SER A 189 20.99 6.56 9.53
C SER A 189 21.56 7.17 8.24
N PRO A 190 22.90 7.37 8.16
CA PRO A 190 23.55 7.80 6.92
C PRO A 190 23.28 6.81 5.77
N TRP A 191 23.19 5.51 6.09
CA TRP A 191 22.80 4.48 5.14
C TRP A 191 21.40 4.76 4.55
N GLY A 192 20.41 5.00 5.41
CA GLY A 192 19.04 5.27 4.99
C GLY A 192 18.92 6.54 4.17
N LEU A 193 19.53 7.64 4.63
CA LEU A 193 19.45 8.93 3.93
C LEU A 193 20.12 8.87 2.56
N PHE A 194 21.32 8.29 2.47
CA PHE A 194 22.01 8.10 1.19
C PHE A 194 21.15 7.29 0.20
N THR A 195 20.64 6.14 0.65
CA THR A 195 19.85 5.25 -0.20
C THR A 195 18.61 5.95 -0.74
N ILE A 196 17.87 6.69 0.12
CA ILE A 196 16.69 7.47 -0.30
C ILE A 196 17.09 8.62 -1.22
N ALA A 197 18.17 9.33 -0.94
CA ALA A 197 18.65 10.42 -1.80
C ALA A 197 18.94 9.92 -3.21
N CYS A 198 19.56 8.74 -3.36
CA CYS A 198 19.81 8.10 -4.65
C CYS A 198 18.54 7.67 -5.39
N THR A 199 17.42 7.42 -4.70
CA THR A 199 16.16 7.05 -5.39
C THR A 199 15.62 8.19 -6.26
N ILE A 200 15.93 9.44 -5.94
CA ILE A 200 15.47 10.62 -6.69
C ILE A 200 16.06 10.63 -8.12
N PRO A 201 17.40 10.65 -8.32
CA PRO A 201 17.97 10.62 -9.65
C PRO A 201 17.65 9.31 -10.40
N ILE A 202 17.60 8.16 -9.71
CA ILE A 202 17.20 6.89 -10.34
C ILE A 202 15.76 7.00 -10.87
N ALA A 203 14.83 7.55 -10.09
CA ALA A 203 13.45 7.74 -10.51
C ALA A 203 13.33 8.71 -11.69
N LEU A 204 14.07 9.82 -11.68
CA LEU A 204 14.10 10.77 -12.80
C LEU A 204 14.59 10.10 -14.09
N LEU A 205 15.67 9.31 -14.00
CA LEU A 205 16.21 8.53 -15.11
C LEU A 205 15.18 7.51 -15.62
N MET A 206 14.53 6.77 -14.72
CA MET A 206 13.48 5.82 -15.09
C MET A 206 12.28 6.51 -15.76
N GLY A 207 11.83 7.65 -15.22
CA GLY A 207 10.72 8.43 -15.77
C GLY A 207 11.02 8.89 -17.20
N TRP A 208 12.21 9.45 -17.43
CA TRP A 208 12.66 9.85 -18.77
C TRP A 208 12.86 8.66 -19.71
N TRP A 209 13.41 7.55 -19.21
CA TRP A 209 13.59 6.34 -20.00
C TRP A 209 12.26 5.80 -20.51
N MET A 210 11.29 5.63 -19.61
CA MET A 210 9.97 5.07 -19.93
C MET A 210 9.13 6.02 -20.79
N LYS A 211 9.29 7.34 -20.62
CA LYS A 211 8.47 8.33 -21.35
C LYS A 211 9.07 8.76 -22.68
N ARG A 212 10.40 8.95 -22.76
CA ARG A 212 11.05 9.62 -23.90
C ARG A 212 12.04 8.74 -24.64
N TRP A 213 12.93 8.01 -23.95
CA TRP A 213 13.98 7.24 -24.64
C TRP A 213 13.48 5.94 -25.25
N ARG A 214 12.72 5.14 -24.50
CA ARG A 214 12.18 3.87 -24.99
C ARG A 214 10.72 3.65 -24.53
N PRO A 215 9.76 4.41 -25.10
CA PRO A 215 8.36 4.24 -24.81
C PRO A 215 7.90 2.79 -25.00
N GLY A 216 7.17 2.25 -24.02
CA GLY A 216 6.65 0.87 -24.05
C GLY A 216 7.60 -0.21 -23.54
N LYS A 217 8.91 0.06 -23.43
CA LYS A 217 9.89 -0.90 -22.89
C LYS A 217 10.10 -0.76 -21.38
N VAL A 218 8.99 -0.86 -20.64
CA VAL A 218 8.97 -0.69 -19.18
C VAL A 218 9.94 -1.66 -18.48
N GLY A 219 9.99 -2.93 -18.92
CA GLY A 219 10.83 -3.95 -18.28
C GLY A 219 12.34 -3.62 -18.25
N GLU A 220 12.86 -2.95 -19.29
CA GLU A 220 14.27 -2.53 -19.32
C GLU A 220 14.55 -1.47 -18.24
N ALA A 221 13.68 -0.46 -18.14
CA ALA A 221 13.78 0.59 -17.13
C ALA A 221 13.56 0.05 -15.71
N SER A 222 12.65 -0.90 -15.54
CA SER A 222 12.41 -1.60 -14.28
C SER A 222 13.63 -2.36 -13.80
N ALA A 223 14.25 -3.16 -14.68
CA ALA A 223 15.45 -3.93 -14.36
C ALA A 223 16.63 -3.02 -14.02
N ALA A 224 16.87 -1.98 -14.84
CA ALA A 224 17.91 -0.99 -14.57
C ALA A 224 17.68 -0.26 -13.24
N GLY A 225 16.44 0.17 -12.97
CA GLY A 225 16.06 0.81 -11.71
C GLY A 225 16.30 -0.10 -10.50
N ALA A 226 15.88 -1.37 -10.58
CA ALA A 226 16.10 -2.34 -9.51
C ALA A 226 17.59 -2.59 -9.23
N VAL A 227 18.41 -2.73 -10.28
CA VAL A 227 19.87 -2.90 -10.14
C VAL A 227 20.50 -1.66 -9.51
N LEU A 228 20.15 -0.46 -9.97
CA LEU A 228 20.65 0.80 -9.41
C LEU A 228 20.23 0.99 -7.95
N LEU A 229 19.02 0.57 -7.60
CA LEU A 229 18.52 0.65 -6.23
C LEU A 229 19.26 -0.31 -5.28
N LEU A 230 19.51 -1.54 -5.73
CA LEU A 230 20.34 -2.49 -4.97
C LEU A 230 21.78 -1.98 -4.85
N GLY A 231 22.32 -1.41 -5.93
CA GLY A 231 23.62 -0.74 -5.92
C GLY A 231 23.67 0.41 -4.91
N ALA A 232 22.63 1.26 -4.87
CA ALA A 232 22.51 2.35 -3.91
C ALA A 232 22.39 1.85 -2.46
N LEU A 233 21.70 0.73 -2.24
CA LEU A 233 21.59 0.11 -0.92
C LEU A 233 22.96 -0.41 -0.43
N VAL A 234 23.71 -1.11 -1.29
CA VAL A 234 25.06 -1.62 -0.96
C VAL A 234 26.03 -0.46 -0.77
N ALA A 235 26.03 0.52 -1.67
CA ALA A 235 26.86 1.71 -1.57
C ALA A 235 26.53 2.53 -0.31
N GLY A 236 25.26 2.61 0.08
CA GLY A 236 24.85 3.29 1.30
C GLY A 236 25.41 2.63 2.56
N GLY A 237 25.50 1.30 2.60
CA GLY A 237 26.15 0.58 3.69
C GLY A 237 27.65 0.89 3.76
N TRP A 238 28.32 0.97 2.61
CA TRP A 238 29.72 1.37 2.52
C TRP A 238 29.95 2.83 2.94
N VAL A 239 29.09 3.77 2.49
CA VAL A 239 29.12 5.20 2.89
C VAL A 239 28.94 5.36 4.39
N ALA A 240 28.02 4.59 4.99
CA ALA A 240 27.77 4.63 6.42
C ALA A 240 28.97 4.13 7.25
N GLY A 241 29.79 3.22 6.69
CA GLY A 241 31.01 2.73 7.33
C GLY A 241 32.23 3.65 7.21
N GLN A 242 32.18 4.68 6.36
CA GLN A 242 33.29 5.60 6.07
C GLN A 242 33.23 6.84 6.99
N PRO A 243 34.22 7.09 7.88
CA PRO A 243 34.20 8.20 8.84
C PRO A 243 34.10 9.60 8.21
N HIS A 244 34.59 9.77 6.98
CA HIS A 244 34.55 11.06 6.28
C HIS A 244 33.27 11.29 5.48
N LEU A 245 32.56 10.23 5.08
CA LEU A 245 31.35 10.32 4.24
C LEU A 245 30.07 10.23 5.07
N ALA A 246 30.06 9.45 6.15
CA ALA A 246 28.88 9.28 7.01
C ALA A 246 28.35 10.60 7.60
N PRO A 247 29.19 11.57 8.04
CA PRO A 247 28.69 12.85 8.56
C PRO A 247 27.93 13.67 7.51
N ALA A 248 28.26 13.55 6.22
CA ALA A 248 27.58 14.25 5.15
C ALA A 248 26.11 13.81 4.98
N PHE A 249 25.78 12.58 5.42
CA PHE A 249 24.42 12.01 5.37
C PHE A 249 23.79 11.86 6.76
N THR A 250 24.41 12.41 7.80
CA THR A 250 23.87 12.40 9.16
C THR A 250 23.39 13.80 9.50
N HIS A 251 22.08 13.98 9.57
CA HIS A 251 21.46 15.28 9.78
C HIS A 251 20.51 15.27 10.97
N THR A 252 20.34 16.43 11.59
CA THR A 252 19.37 16.62 12.68
C THR A 252 17.95 16.48 12.16
N ALA A 253 17.02 16.20 13.08
CA ALA A 253 15.60 16.07 12.76
C ALA A 253 15.02 17.34 12.11
N THR A 254 15.47 18.53 12.54
CA THR A 254 15.03 19.82 12.01
C THR A 254 15.49 20.02 10.57
N THR A 255 16.75 19.72 10.26
CA THR A 255 17.29 19.79 8.90
C THR A 255 16.59 18.80 7.98
N LEU A 256 16.38 17.55 8.41
CA LEU A 256 15.66 16.54 7.62
C LEU A 256 14.21 16.95 7.35
N THR A 257 13.54 17.56 8.32
CA THR A 257 12.17 18.09 8.13
C THR A 257 12.15 19.17 7.06
N GLY A 258 13.10 20.11 7.09
CA GLY A 258 13.24 21.15 6.06
C GLY A 258 13.50 20.57 4.67
N MET A 259 14.41 19.58 4.57
CA MET A 259 14.70 18.87 3.32
C MET A 259 13.47 18.15 2.76
N MET A 260 12.68 17.52 3.62
CA MET A 260 11.45 16.82 3.23
C MET A 260 10.36 17.78 2.74
N ILE A 261 10.20 18.95 3.36
CA ILE A 261 9.26 19.99 2.89
C ILE A 261 9.69 20.48 1.51
N ALA A 262 10.98 20.80 1.34
CA ALA A 262 11.53 21.23 0.06
C ALA A 262 11.34 20.16 -1.04
N TYR A 263 11.65 18.91 -0.73
CA TYR A 263 11.42 17.77 -1.63
C TYR A 263 9.93 17.61 -1.97
N GLY A 264 9.03 17.69 -0.98
CA GLY A 264 7.58 17.59 -1.19
C GLY A 264 7.07 18.68 -2.13
N PHE A 265 7.54 19.91 -1.96
CA PHE A 265 7.24 21.02 -2.87
C PHE A 265 7.70 20.71 -4.30
N ILE A 266 8.98 20.37 -4.49
CA ILE A 266 9.53 20.02 -5.82
C ILE A 266 8.73 18.87 -6.45
N ALA A 267 8.46 17.81 -5.70
CA ALA A 267 7.73 16.64 -6.18
C ALA A 267 6.28 16.96 -6.58
N SER A 268 5.61 17.90 -5.89
CA SER A 268 4.26 18.34 -6.22
C SER A 268 4.17 19.23 -7.46
N VAL A 269 5.25 19.95 -7.81
CA VAL A 269 5.28 20.82 -8.98
C VAL A 269 5.62 20.03 -10.24
N LEU A 270 6.51 19.05 -10.12
CA LEU A 270 6.95 18.24 -11.25
C LEU A 270 5.81 17.37 -11.83
N PRO A 271 5.83 17.07 -13.15
CA PRO A 271 4.92 16.11 -13.75
C PRO A 271 4.95 14.76 -13.05
N VAL A 272 3.78 14.14 -12.90
CA VAL A 272 3.62 12.87 -12.15
C VAL A 272 4.48 11.75 -12.74
N TRP A 273 4.60 11.69 -14.06
CA TRP A 273 5.42 10.70 -14.77
C TRP A 273 6.93 10.88 -14.57
N MET A 274 7.38 12.07 -14.16
CA MET A 274 8.80 12.41 -14.09
C MET A 274 9.43 11.96 -12.78
N LEU A 275 8.75 12.20 -11.65
CA LEU A 275 9.26 11.85 -10.33
C LEU A 275 8.31 10.96 -9.54
N LEU A 276 7.08 11.41 -9.28
CA LEU A 276 6.16 10.74 -8.35
C LEU A 276 5.90 9.27 -8.73
N CYS A 277 5.41 9.03 -9.95
CA CYS A 277 5.10 7.69 -10.44
C CYS A 277 6.33 6.76 -10.53
N PRO A 278 7.44 7.13 -11.19
CA PRO A 278 8.61 6.25 -11.28
C PRO A 278 9.30 6.02 -9.93
N ARG A 279 9.31 7.01 -9.03
CA ARG A 279 9.86 6.85 -7.69
C ARG A 279 9.05 5.87 -6.86
N ASP A 280 7.73 5.99 -6.91
CA ASP A 280 6.86 5.08 -6.17
C ASP A 280 6.96 3.66 -6.73
N TYR A 281 6.95 3.53 -8.06
CA TYR A 281 7.19 2.25 -8.74
C TYR A 281 8.55 1.62 -8.37
N LEU A 282 9.61 2.43 -8.28
CA LEU A 282 10.93 1.96 -7.83
C LEU A 282 10.87 1.42 -6.39
N SER A 283 10.19 2.12 -5.49
CA SER A 283 10.06 1.71 -4.09
C SER A 283 9.24 0.43 -3.91
N THR A 284 8.31 0.13 -4.84
CA THR A 284 7.55 -1.12 -4.87
C THR A 284 8.46 -2.33 -4.88
N PHE A 285 9.57 -2.31 -5.62
CA PHE A 285 10.51 -3.43 -5.67
C PHE A 285 11.07 -3.76 -4.28
N LEU A 286 11.50 -2.75 -3.51
CA LEU A 286 12.00 -2.99 -2.14
C LEU A 286 10.89 -3.51 -1.23
N LYS A 287 9.71 -2.90 -1.28
CA LYS A 287 8.58 -3.28 -0.43
C LYS A 287 8.14 -4.73 -0.70
N ILE A 288 7.85 -5.08 -1.95
CA ILE A 288 7.42 -6.43 -2.34
C ILE A 288 8.52 -7.45 -2.06
N THR A 289 9.77 -7.16 -2.43
CA THR A 289 10.88 -8.10 -2.18
C THR A 289 11.06 -8.35 -0.69
N THR A 290 10.98 -7.31 0.15
CA THR A 290 11.08 -7.46 1.62
C THR A 290 9.96 -8.33 2.17
N ILE A 291 8.70 -8.10 1.74
CA ILE A 291 7.54 -8.89 2.15
C ILE A 291 7.70 -10.36 1.72
N LEU A 292 8.15 -10.61 0.48
CA LEU A 292 8.37 -11.95 -0.04
C LEU A 292 9.47 -12.69 0.72
N VAL A 293 10.61 -12.04 0.97
CA VAL A 293 11.71 -12.62 1.74
C VAL A 293 11.24 -12.95 3.16
N LEU A 294 10.48 -12.06 3.81
CA LEU A 294 9.92 -12.31 5.13
C LEU A 294 8.93 -13.49 5.14
N ALA A 295 8.06 -13.57 4.12
CA ALA A 295 7.11 -14.67 3.97
C ALA A 295 7.83 -16.02 3.80
N VAL A 296 8.85 -16.08 2.94
CA VAL A 296 9.69 -17.29 2.75
C VAL A 296 10.41 -17.64 4.05
N ALA A 297 10.98 -16.67 4.75
CA ALA A 297 11.65 -16.90 6.03
C ALA A 297 10.70 -17.49 7.08
N ILE A 298 9.44 -17.03 7.15
CA ILE A 298 8.43 -17.61 8.05
C ILE A 298 8.13 -19.08 7.70
N LEU A 299 8.04 -19.42 6.41
CA LEU A 299 7.77 -20.79 5.96
C LEU A 299 8.95 -21.74 6.19
N VAL A 300 10.19 -21.23 6.19
CA VAL A 300 11.40 -22.03 6.44
C VAL A 300 11.68 -22.18 7.94
N ILE A 301 11.62 -21.07 8.69
CA ILE A 301 11.95 -21.04 10.13
C ILE A 301 10.82 -21.64 10.95
N LEU A 302 9.58 -21.51 10.47
CA LEU A 302 8.39 -21.98 11.18
C LEU A 302 8.35 -21.44 12.63
N PRO A 303 8.37 -20.11 12.85
CA PRO A 303 8.44 -19.57 14.20
C PRO A 303 7.13 -19.80 14.97
N PRO A 304 7.21 -20.22 16.26
CA PRO A 304 6.03 -20.37 17.10
C PRO A 304 5.45 -18.99 17.47
N LEU A 305 4.12 -18.86 17.42
CA LEU A 305 3.42 -17.69 17.91
C LEU A 305 3.48 -17.67 19.43
N ARG A 306 4.15 -16.66 19.98
CA ARG A 306 4.28 -16.49 21.45
C ARG A 306 3.09 -15.76 22.07
N MET A 307 2.35 -14.99 21.27
CA MET A 307 1.17 -14.28 21.74
C MET A 307 0.00 -15.26 21.84
N PRO A 308 -0.80 -15.25 22.92
CA PRO A 308 -2.03 -16.02 22.96
C PRO A 308 -3.07 -15.49 21.94
N ALA A 309 -4.03 -16.34 21.56
CA ALA A 309 -5.09 -15.98 20.63
C ALA A 309 -5.91 -14.78 21.14
N LEU A 310 -6.23 -14.80 22.43
CA LEU A 310 -6.88 -13.72 23.16
C LEU A 310 -6.14 -13.48 24.47
N THR A 311 -6.09 -12.23 24.86
CA THR A 311 -5.58 -11.79 26.19
C THR A 311 -6.73 -11.32 27.07
N PRO A 312 -6.56 -11.28 28.41
CA PRO A 312 -7.52 -10.66 29.31
C PRO A 312 -7.89 -9.20 28.95
N PHE A 313 -6.96 -8.46 28.35
CA PHE A 313 -7.16 -7.07 27.92
C PHE A 313 -8.28 -6.91 26.87
N ALA A 314 -8.61 -7.97 26.12
CA ALA A 314 -9.68 -7.93 25.13
C ALA A 314 -11.06 -7.70 25.78
N SER A 315 -11.28 -8.21 26.99
CA SER A 315 -12.55 -8.09 27.72
C SER A 315 -12.52 -7.02 28.81
N LEU A 316 -11.40 -6.92 29.54
CA LEU A 316 -11.26 -6.00 30.68
C LEU A 316 -11.13 -4.54 30.23
N GLY A 317 -10.50 -4.28 29.08
CA GLY A 317 -10.30 -2.93 28.54
C GLY A 317 -9.17 -2.14 29.21
N GLU A 318 -8.41 -2.75 30.13
CA GLU A 318 -7.25 -2.14 30.79
C GLU A 318 -5.94 -2.55 30.10
N GLY A 319 -5.86 -2.29 28.79
CA GLY A 319 -4.69 -2.65 27.99
C GLY A 319 -3.45 -1.79 28.31
N PRO A 320 -2.22 -2.36 28.23
CA PRO A 320 -0.98 -1.65 28.56
C PRO A 320 -0.59 -0.58 27.53
N VAL A 321 -1.08 -0.67 26.29
CA VAL A 321 -0.78 0.30 25.23
C VAL A 321 -1.81 1.43 25.22
N PHE A 322 -3.09 1.07 25.35
CA PHE A 322 -4.18 2.02 25.50
C PHE A 322 -5.37 1.37 26.21
N ALA A 323 -6.13 2.20 26.92
CA ALA A 323 -7.39 1.80 27.55
C ALA A 323 -8.49 1.65 26.49
N GLY A 324 -9.21 0.54 26.51
CA GLY A 324 -10.27 0.22 25.57
C GLY A 324 -10.48 -1.28 25.39
N LYS A 325 -11.74 -1.70 25.28
CA LYS A 325 -12.12 -3.09 24.98
C LYS A 325 -11.82 -3.42 23.52
N LEU A 326 -11.87 -4.71 23.17
CA LEU A 326 -11.71 -5.19 21.79
C LEU A 326 -12.55 -4.39 20.79
N PHE A 327 -13.84 -4.23 21.06
CA PHE A 327 -14.73 -3.38 20.28
C PHE A 327 -14.93 -2.03 20.98
N PRO A 328 -14.80 -0.89 20.28
CA PRO A 328 -14.48 -0.74 18.85
C PRO A 328 -12.98 -0.64 18.53
N PHE A 329 -12.11 -0.65 19.54
CA PHE A 329 -10.73 -0.19 19.39
C PHE A 329 -9.87 -1.05 18.46
N ALA A 330 -10.01 -2.37 18.45
CA ALA A 330 -9.26 -3.21 17.52
C ALA A 330 -9.52 -2.83 16.04
N PHE A 331 -10.76 -2.46 15.71
CA PHE A 331 -11.15 -2.06 14.36
C PHE A 331 -10.58 -0.69 13.98
N ILE A 332 -10.54 0.24 14.94
CA ILE A 332 -10.00 1.59 14.75
C ILE A 332 -8.47 1.56 14.68
N THR A 333 -7.80 0.86 15.59
CA THR A 333 -6.34 0.77 15.67
C THR A 333 -5.72 0.11 14.44
N ILE A 334 -6.41 -0.88 13.86
CA ILE A 334 -5.94 -1.59 12.66
C ILE A 334 -6.63 -1.05 11.38
N ALA A 335 -7.33 0.08 11.45
CA ALA A 335 -8.08 0.62 10.31
C ALA A 335 -7.18 0.79 9.07
N CYS A 336 -5.98 1.34 9.21
CA CYS A 336 -5.05 1.53 8.09
C CYS A 336 -4.66 0.21 7.37
N GLY A 337 -4.74 -0.93 8.06
CA GLY A 337 -4.44 -2.24 7.50
C GLY A 337 -5.65 -3.01 6.97
N ALA A 338 -6.88 -2.59 7.31
CA ALA A 338 -8.11 -3.29 6.92
C ALA A 338 -9.05 -2.44 6.05
N VAL A 339 -9.28 -1.18 6.44
CA VAL A 339 -10.17 -0.21 5.77
C VAL A 339 -9.59 1.20 5.95
N SER A 340 -8.86 1.71 4.95
CA SER A 340 -8.04 2.92 5.08
C SER A 340 -8.61 4.12 4.34
N GLY A 341 -8.85 5.23 5.07
CA GLY A 341 -9.26 6.49 4.47
C GLY A 341 -8.19 7.14 3.58
N PHE A 342 -6.90 6.93 3.89
CA PHE A 342 -5.80 7.47 3.09
C PHE A 342 -5.75 6.85 1.69
N HIS A 343 -6.02 5.55 1.58
CA HIS A 343 -6.06 4.89 0.29
C HIS A 343 -7.12 5.47 -0.62
N SER A 344 -8.29 5.82 -0.06
CA SER A 344 -9.37 6.46 -0.81
C SER A 344 -8.97 7.84 -1.35
N LEU A 345 -8.04 8.55 -0.69
CA LEU A 345 -7.47 9.80 -1.21
C LEU A 345 -6.53 9.56 -2.40
N VAL A 346 -5.73 8.50 -2.36
CA VAL A 346 -4.87 8.10 -3.49
C VAL A 346 -5.72 7.56 -4.66
N ALA A 347 -6.75 6.78 -4.36
CA ALA A 347 -7.69 6.19 -5.30
C ALA A 347 -8.60 7.23 -5.98
N SER A 348 -8.90 8.36 -5.33
CA SER A 348 -9.63 9.47 -5.94
C SER A 348 -8.73 10.61 -6.44
N GLY A 349 -7.43 10.56 -6.16
CA GLY A 349 -6.48 11.64 -6.39
C GLY A 349 -5.61 11.41 -7.61
N THR A 350 -4.49 10.70 -7.43
CA THR A 350 -3.45 10.54 -8.46
C THR A 350 -3.74 9.38 -9.40
N THR A 351 -4.12 8.23 -8.85
CA THR A 351 -4.30 6.96 -9.58
C THR A 351 -5.29 7.05 -10.75
N PRO A 352 -6.52 7.59 -10.60
CA PRO A 352 -7.53 7.58 -11.67
C PRO A 352 -7.09 8.41 -12.88
N LYS A 353 -6.20 9.39 -12.69
CA LYS A 353 -5.68 10.27 -13.74
C LYS A 353 -4.64 9.58 -14.63
N MET A 354 -4.18 8.39 -14.25
CA MET A 354 -3.14 7.64 -14.97
C MET A 354 -3.63 6.31 -15.55
N ILE A 355 -4.85 5.86 -15.21
CA ILE A 355 -5.41 4.59 -15.69
C ILE A 355 -5.65 4.66 -17.20
N ALA A 356 -5.00 3.76 -17.95
CA ALA A 356 -5.18 3.66 -19.39
C ALA A 356 -6.50 2.96 -19.76
N ARG A 357 -6.86 1.86 -19.08
CA ARG A 357 -8.09 1.10 -19.34
C ARG A 357 -8.92 0.89 -18.09
N GLU A 358 -10.24 0.94 -18.20
CA GLU A 358 -11.13 0.73 -17.06
C GLU A 358 -10.93 -0.65 -16.41
N SER A 359 -10.60 -1.69 -17.19
CA SER A 359 -10.27 -3.02 -16.65
C SER A 359 -9.03 -3.06 -15.75
N ASP A 360 -8.08 -2.14 -15.93
CA ASP A 360 -6.87 -2.06 -15.08
C ASP A 360 -7.22 -1.65 -13.64
N ALA A 361 -8.36 -0.97 -13.44
CA ALA A 361 -8.83 -0.57 -12.11
C ALA A 361 -9.05 -1.77 -11.17
N ARG A 362 -9.35 -2.97 -11.70
CA ARG A 362 -9.47 -4.18 -10.87
C ARG A 362 -8.13 -4.58 -10.26
N LEU A 363 -7.06 -4.57 -11.06
CA LEU A 363 -5.73 -4.92 -10.58
C LEU A 363 -5.21 -3.86 -9.61
N ILE A 364 -5.38 -2.59 -9.97
CA ILE A 364 -4.79 -1.47 -9.24
C ILE A 364 -5.60 -1.14 -7.97
N GLY A 365 -6.92 -1.06 -8.06
CA GLY A 365 -7.76 -0.62 -6.94
C GLY A 365 -8.12 -1.73 -5.95
N TYR A 366 -8.40 -2.95 -6.43
CA TYR A 366 -8.72 -4.07 -5.53
C TYR A 366 -7.49 -4.93 -5.17
N GLY A 367 -6.55 -5.11 -6.11
CA GLY A 367 -5.36 -5.93 -5.89
C GLY A 367 -4.12 -5.18 -5.41
N GLY A 368 -4.22 -3.85 -5.32
CA GLY A 368 -3.14 -2.92 -5.00
C GLY A 368 -2.76 -2.84 -3.54
#